data_AF-A0A2T9J1P6-F1
#
_entry.id   AF-A0A2T9J1P6-F1
#
_cell.length_a   1.000
_cell.length_b   1.000
_cell.length_c   1.000
_cell.angle_alpha   90.00
_cell.angle_beta   90.00
_cell.angle_gamma   90.00
#
_symmetry.space_group_name_H-M   'P 1'
#
loop_
_entity.id
_entity.type
_entity.pdbx_description
1 polymer ?
#
loop_
_entity_poly.entity_id
_entity_poly.type
_entity_poly.pdbx_seq_one_letter_code
_entity_poly.pdbx_strand_id
1 'polypeptide(L)'
;MHDLPTSEEGLDMSYVKPRQTVDWKGREVSFCDWNHPLVNEPPISELLRRYSQTYHWDRLIKPGSLCVDVGAHSGDTTVPIGVFSYDHATGKPGKVLAVEPNRDVYPVLEVNTSLNTSWAEFTLSRYAVTKKDGEVVELVDNGNQNCNGGLIDPNFSEALQAQMQGLAQVRTTVEGIRLDTLLKRTYSDAELATLSFVKTDCEGYDKEILRASKDLIVEYKPFLFVEWYDLFPTMEDHNDLFDAISDLGFEPLNPETLQPASYETGKLTDLLLVHPSRRPEIADL
;
A
#
# COMPACT_ATOMS: atom_id res chain seq x y z
N MET A 1 -13.07 3.80 -12.33
CA MET A 1 -11.74 3.68 -12.96
C MET A 1 -11.64 4.75 -14.03
N HIS A 2 -10.70 5.67 -13.87
CA HIS A 2 -10.39 6.68 -14.88
C HIS A 2 -9.23 6.17 -15.73
N ASP A 3 -9.30 6.38 -17.04
CA ASP A 3 -8.15 6.15 -17.91
C ASP A 3 -7.04 7.15 -17.51
N LEU A 4 -5.89 6.62 -17.10
CA LEU A 4 -4.72 7.42 -16.78
C LEU A 4 -4.17 8.09 -18.05
N PRO A 5 -3.68 9.35 -17.98
CA PRO A 5 -2.95 9.97 -19.07
C PRO A 5 -1.73 9.11 -19.47
N THR A 6 -1.52 8.90 -20.77
CA THR A 6 -0.38 8.13 -21.28
C THR A 6 0.87 8.99 -21.52
N SER A 7 0.81 10.29 -21.18
CA SER A 7 1.89 11.26 -21.28
C SER A 7 1.72 12.35 -20.22
N GLU A 8 2.75 13.18 -20.01
CA GLU A 8 2.66 14.39 -19.16
C GLU A 8 1.60 15.40 -19.67
N GLU A 9 1.18 15.29 -20.93
CA GLU A 9 0.16 16.16 -21.50
C GLU A 9 -1.20 15.89 -20.86
N GLY A 10 -1.70 16.88 -20.11
CA GLY A 10 -2.99 16.81 -19.42
C GLY A 10 -2.90 16.48 -17.93
N LEU A 11 -1.69 16.22 -17.40
CA LEU A 11 -1.46 16.12 -15.96
C LEU A 11 -1.26 17.50 -15.34
N ASP A 12 -1.85 17.71 -14.15
CA ASP A 12 -1.63 18.93 -13.38
C ASP A 12 -0.29 18.85 -12.63
N MET A 13 0.76 19.36 -13.25
CA MET A 13 2.11 19.35 -12.70
C MET A 13 2.30 20.34 -11.54
N SER A 14 1.29 21.15 -11.17
CA SER A 14 1.40 22.08 -10.04
C SER A 14 1.47 21.37 -8.68
N TYR A 15 0.99 20.12 -8.61
CA TYR A 15 1.03 19.29 -7.41
C TYR A 15 2.39 18.65 -7.15
N VAL A 16 3.36 18.70 -8.07
CA VAL A 16 4.60 17.92 -7.93
C VAL A 16 5.86 18.77 -7.98
N LYS A 17 6.90 18.32 -7.28
CA LYS A 17 8.27 18.84 -7.41
C LYS A 17 8.88 18.38 -8.75
N PRO A 18 10.05 18.93 -9.15
CA PRO A 18 10.73 18.50 -10.36
C PRO A 18 10.95 16.99 -10.44
N ARG A 19 10.69 16.42 -11.62
CA ARG A 19 10.83 14.99 -11.92
C ARG A 19 12.25 14.50 -11.66
N GLN A 20 12.33 13.37 -11.00
CA GLN A 20 13.53 12.56 -10.80
C GLN A 20 13.46 11.33 -11.71
N THR A 21 14.60 10.88 -12.22
CA THR A 21 14.68 9.66 -13.02
C THR A 21 15.84 8.76 -12.57
N VAL A 22 15.71 7.47 -12.82
CA VAL A 22 16.76 6.47 -12.62
C VAL A 22 16.67 5.39 -13.70
N ASP A 23 17.79 4.91 -14.19
CA ASP A 23 17.82 3.67 -14.98
C ASP A 23 17.74 2.47 -14.02
N TRP A 24 16.68 1.66 -14.19
CA TRP A 24 16.52 0.39 -13.49
C TRP A 24 16.49 -0.74 -14.50
N LYS A 25 17.54 -1.57 -14.50
CA LYS A 25 17.67 -2.73 -15.41
C LYS A 25 17.50 -2.33 -16.90
N GLY A 26 18.04 -1.18 -17.31
CA GLY A 26 18.04 -0.71 -18.70
C GLY A 26 16.75 -0.01 -19.14
N ARG A 27 15.93 0.43 -18.19
CA ARG A 27 14.67 1.14 -18.43
C ARG A 27 14.53 2.29 -17.43
N GLU A 28 13.98 3.41 -17.87
CA GLU A 28 13.78 4.56 -17.01
C GLU A 28 12.62 4.34 -16.03
N VAL A 29 12.84 4.67 -14.76
CA VAL A 29 11.79 4.87 -13.75
C VAL A 29 11.76 6.36 -13.41
N SER A 30 10.56 6.92 -13.36
CA SER A 30 10.36 8.34 -13.10
C SER A 30 9.55 8.55 -11.84
N PHE A 31 9.85 9.61 -11.10
CA PHE A 31 9.09 9.94 -9.90
C PHE A 31 9.15 11.44 -9.62
N CYS A 32 8.05 12.00 -9.16
CA CYS A 32 7.95 13.37 -8.72
C CYS A 32 7.39 13.37 -7.29
N ASP A 33 8.12 13.99 -6.36
CA ASP A 33 7.60 14.19 -5.00
C ASP A 33 6.35 15.08 -5.03
N TRP A 34 5.47 14.89 -4.05
CA TRP A 34 4.43 15.85 -3.77
C TRP A 34 5.04 17.22 -3.41
N ASN A 35 4.54 18.28 -4.05
CA ASN A 35 4.87 19.67 -3.72
C ASN A 35 4.19 20.11 -2.41
N HIS A 36 4.60 19.49 -1.31
CA HIS A 36 4.06 19.69 0.02
C HIS A 36 5.21 20.00 1.00
N PRO A 37 5.06 20.96 1.92
CA PRO A 37 6.16 21.41 2.79
C PRO A 37 6.69 20.34 3.76
N LEU A 38 5.89 19.31 4.05
CA LEU A 38 6.27 18.21 4.94
C LEU A 38 6.73 16.95 4.20
N VAL A 39 6.66 16.94 2.87
CA VAL A 39 7.08 15.78 2.05
C VAL A 39 8.49 16.01 1.55
N ASN A 40 9.35 15.03 1.77
CA ASN A 40 10.69 14.99 1.19
C ASN A 40 11.11 13.54 1.03
N GLU A 41 10.59 12.90 -0.03
CA GLU A 41 10.83 11.49 -0.25
C GLU A 41 12.31 11.23 -0.57
N PRO A 42 12.84 10.08 -0.17
CA PRO A 42 14.12 9.62 -0.71
C PRO A 42 14.05 9.57 -2.24
N PRO A 43 15.17 9.81 -2.95
CA PRO A 43 15.19 9.67 -4.39
C PRO A 43 14.68 8.29 -4.82
N ILE A 44 13.96 8.20 -5.94
CA ILE A 44 13.36 6.94 -6.41
C ILE A 44 14.37 5.79 -6.52
N SER A 45 15.63 6.10 -6.83
CA SER A 45 16.71 5.10 -6.84
C SER A 45 16.98 4.45 -5.47
N GLU A 46 16.81 5.19 -4.37
CA GLU A 46 16.94 4.68 -3.01
C GLU A 46 15.71 3.88 -2.62
N LEU A 47 14.49 4.35 -2.96
CA LEU A 47 13.27 3.60 -2.73
C LEU A 47 13.32 2.22 -3.41
N LEU A 48 13.67 2.17 -4.69
CA LEU A 48 13.84 0.90 -5.42
C LEU A 48 14.88 -0.01 -4.77
N ARG A 49 16.02 0.55 -4.33
CA ARG A 49 17.04 -0.23 -3.62
C ARG A 49 16.53 -0.75 -2.27
N ARG A 50 15.84 0.07 -1.49
CA ARG A 50 15.28 -0.33 -0.19
C ARG A 50 14.27 -1.47 -0.36
N TYR A 51 13.28 -1.28 -1.21
CA TYR A 51 12.24 -2.28 -1.43
C TYR A 51 12.80 -3.59 -2.01
N SER A 52 13.79 -3.53 -2.90
CA SER A 52 14.43 -4.75 -3.44
C SER A 52 15.43 -5.41 -2.47
N GLN A 53 16.35 -4.65 -1.89
CA GLN A 53 17.50 -5.21 -1.16
C GLN A 53 17.22 -5.42 0.33
N THR A 54 16.37 -4.58 0.92
CA THR A 54 16.04 -4.63 2.34
C THR A 54 14.74 -5.41 2.56
N TYR A 55 13.71 -5.17 1.74
CA TYR A 55 12.40 -5.81 1.92
C TYR A 55 12.12 -6.93 0.90
N HIS A 56 13.07 -7.23 0.00
CA HIS A 56 13.01 -8.34 -0.94
C HIS A 56 11.82 -8.31 -1.92
N TRP A 57 11.22 -7.15 -2.19
CA TRP A 57 10.02 -7.04 -3.03
C TRP A 57 10.22 -7.57 -4.45
N ASP A 58 11.42 -7.48 -5.02
CA ASP A 58 11.72 -8.05 -6.35
C ASP A 58 11.78 -9.59 -6.37
N ARG A 59 11.77 -10.22 -5.19
CA ARG A 59 11.68 -11.67 -4.99
C ARG A 59 10.29 -12.12 -4.53
N LEU A 60 9.59 -11.27 -3.79
CA LEU A 60 8.24 -11.54 -3.26
C LEU A 60 7.14 -11.27 -4.30
N ILE A 61 7.30 -10.22 -5.11
CA ILE A 61 6.37 -9.88 -6.18
C ILE A 61 6.64 -10.78 -7.37
N LYS A 62 5.62 -11.52 -7.79
CA LYS A 62 5.74 -12.44 -8.92
C LYS A 62 5.73 -11.64 -10.23
N PRO A 63 6.66 -11.89 -11.18
CA PRO A 63 6.64 -11.21 -12.47
C PRO A 63 5.32 -11.41 -13.23
N GLY A 64 4.77 -10.33 -13.78
CA GLY A 64 3.52 -10.27 -14.55
C GLY A 64 2.25 -10.44 -13.71
N SER A 65 2.34 -10.41 -12.38
CA SER A 65 1.22 -10.65 -11.48
C SER A 65 0.35 -9.42 -11.23
N LEU A 66 -0.79 -9.65 -10.58
CA LEU A 66 -1.58 -8.61 -9.94
C LEU A 66 -1.03 -8.29 -8.54
N CYS A 67 -0.94 -7.01 -8.23
CA CYS A 67 -0.57 -6.45 -6.93
C CYS A 67 -1.57 -5.38 -6.47
N VAL A 68 -1.63 -5.13 -5.18
CA VAL A 68 -2.48 -4.11 -4.56
C VAL A 68 -1.66 -3.23 -3.64
N ASP A 69 -1.93 -1.93 -3.67
CA ASP A 69 -1.38 -0.92 -2.79
C ASP A 69 -2.54 -0.10 -2.19
N VAL A 70 -2.80 -0.29 -0.89
CA VAL A 70 -3.82 0.45 -0.14
C VAL A 70 -3.14 1.49 0.73
N GLY A 71 -3.60 2.74 0.63
CA GLY A 71 -2.85 3.89 1.15
C GLY A 71 -1.67 4.21 0.24
N ALA A 72 -1.96 4.34 -1.05
CA ALA A 72 -0.94 4.50 -2.09
C ALA A 72 -0.24 5.86 -2.06
N HIS A 73 -0.79 6.85 -1.35
CA HIS A 73 -0.24 8.18 -1.14
C HIS A 73 0.25 8.82 -2.46
N SER A 74 1.52 9.19 -2.57
CA SER A 74 2.13 9.79 -3.76
C SER A 74 2.57 8.75 -4.80
N GLY A 75 2.43 7.46 -4.50
CA GLY A 75 2.90 6.34 -5.31
C GLY A 75 4.34 5.93 -5.04
N ASP A 76 4.93 6.35 -3.92
CA ASP A 76 6.27 6.00 -3.45
C ASP A 76 6.44 4.48 -3.23
N THR A 77 5.35 3.79 -2.93
CA THR A 77 5.25 2.31 -2.88
C THR A 77 4.65 1.74 -4.18
N THR A 78 3.62 2.39 -4.75
CA THR A 78 2.96 1.96 -6.01
C THR A 78 3.94 1.82 -7.17
N VAL A 79 4.84 2.78 -7.38
CA VAL A 79 5.80 2.76 -8.49
C VAL A 79 6.79 1.60 -8.33
N PRO A 80 7.45 1.40 -7.18
CA PRO A 80 8.25 0.19 -6.93
C PRO A 80 7.49 -1.12 -7.15
N ILE A 81 6.25 -1.25 -6.67
CA ILE A 81 5.41 -2.43 -6.92
C ILE A 81 5.26 -2.66 -8.43
N GLY A 82 4.96 -1.61 -9.19
CA GLY A 82 4.87 -1.66 -10.65
C GLY A 82 6.17 -2.13 -11.30
N VAL A 83 7.30 -1.55 -10.89
CA VAL A 83 8.64 -1.93 -11.38
C VAL A 83 8.96 -3.40 -11.12
N PHE A 84 8.69 -3.90 -9.92
CA PHE A 84 8.99 -5.30 -9.55
C PHE A 84 8.01 -6.32 -10.12
N SER A 85 6.78 -5.88 -10.43
CA SER A 85 5.80 -6.72 -11.13
C SER A 85 6.10 -6.89 -12.63
N TYR A 86 7.05 -6.15 -13.20
CA TYR A 86 7.37 -6.27 -14.62
C TYR A 86 8.11 -7.58 -14.95
N ASP A 87 7.59 -8.34 -15.90
CA ASP A 87 8.23 -9.57 -16.38
C ASP A 87 9.29 -9.27 -17.43
N HIS A 88 10.54 -9.21 -16.99
CA HIS A 88 11.70 -9.01 -17.86
C HIS A 88 11.93 -10.14 -18.88
N ALA A 89 11.42 -11.35 -18.63
CA ALA A 89 11.62 -12.49 -19.54
C ALA A 89 10.64 -12.43 -20.72
N THR A 90 9.43 -11.96 -20.49
CA THR A 90 8.39 -11.86 -21.53
C THR A 90 8.15 -10.43 -22.03
N GLY A 91 8.72 -9.44 -21.34
CA GLY A 91 8.49 -8.02 -21.59
C GLY A 91 7.10 -7.55 -21.15
N LYS A 92 6.38 -8.36 -20.35
CA LYS A 92 4.98 -8.11 -19.99
C LYS A 92 4.87 -7.29 -18.70
N PRO A 93 4.12 -6.17 -18.71
CA PRO A 93 3.77 -5.44 -17.49
C PRO A 93 2.93 -6.28 -16.52
N GLY A 94 3.18 -6.11 -15.21
CA GLY A 94 2.25 -6.56 -14.19
C GLY A 94 1.04 -5.63 -14.07
N LYS A 95 0.18 -5.89 -13.09
CA LYS A 95 -1.00 -5.07 -12.79
C LYS A 95 -0.93 -4.55 -11.37
N VAL A 96 -1.27 -3.28 -11.15
CA VAL A 96 -1.29 -2.67 -9.81
C VAL A 96 -2.59 -1.92 -9.59
N LEU A 97 -3.36 -2.34 -8.60
CA LEU A 97 -4.46 -1.55 -8.06
C LEU A 97 -3.94 -0.67 -6.92
N ALA A 98 -3.92 0.65 -7.13
CA ALA A 98 -3.53 1.62 -6.11
C ALA A 98 -4.77 2.37 -5.61
N VAL A 99 -4.95 2.40 -4.30
CA VAL A 99 -6.12 2.99 -3.63
C VAL A 99 -5.68 4.10 -2.69
N GLU A 100 -6.12 5.32 -3.00
CA GLU A 100 -5.77 6.53 -2.24
C GLU A 100 -6.99 7.46 -2.16
N PRO A 101 -7.62 7.62 -0.99
CA PRO A 101 -8.79 8.48 -0.85
C PRO A 101 -8.47 9.97 -0.62
N ASN A 102 -7.25 10.33 -0.21
CA ASN A 102 -6.84 11.71 0.04
C ASN A 102 -6.74 12.48 -1.28
N ARG A 103 -7.66 13.43 -1.47
CA ARG A 103 -7.80 14.20 -2.71
C ARG A 103 -6.63 15.13 -2.98
N ASP A 104 -5.84 15.50 -1.97
CA ASP A 104 -4.75 16.45 -2.13
C ASP A 104 -3.49 15.78 -2.68
N VAL A 105 -3.22 14.52 -2.29
CA VAL A 105 -2.08 13.74 -2.81
C VAL A 105 -2.44 12.90 -4.04
N TYR A 106 -3.72 12.57 -4.24
CA TYR A 106 -4.14 11.73 -5.38
C TYR A 106 -3.65 12.23 -6.77
N PRO A 107 -3.63 13.54 -7.08
CA PRO A 107 -3.06 14.01 -8.35
C PRO A 107 -1.57 13.65 -8.53
N VAL A 108 -0.82 13.56 -7.42
CA VAL A 108 0.59 13.13 -7.44
C VAL A 108 0.70 11.65 -7.81
N LEU A 109 -0.17 10.80 -7.25
CA LEU A 109 -0.29 9.39 -7.63
C LEU A 109 -0.64 9.24 -9.12
N GLU A 110 -1.58 10.05 -9.63
CA GLU A 110 -1.92 10.09 -11.07
C GLU A 110 -0.70 10.43 -11.92
N VAL A 111 0.08 11.45 -11.54
CA VAL A 111 1.33 11.81 -12.23
C VAL A 111 2.32 10.64 -12.22
N ASN A 112 2.64 10.11 -11.03
CA ASN A 112 3.69 9.10 -10.88
C ASN A 112 3.33 7.78 -11.57
N THR A 113 2.07 7.35 -11.56
CA THR A 113 1.67 6.13 -12.28
C THR A 113 1.62 6.32 -13.79
N SER A 114 1.18 7.48 -14.27
CA SER A 114 1.18 7.84 -15.71
C SER A 114 2.59 7.85 -16.30
N LEU A 115 3.58 8.35 -15.53
CA LEU A 115 4.99 8.36 -15.92
C LEU A 115 5.63 6.96 -16.00
N ASN A 116 5.00 5.93 -15.44
CA ASN A 116 5.56 4.59 -15.32
C ASN A 116 4.71 3.50 -15.99
N THR A 117 3.78 3.84 -16.88
CA THR A 117 2.91 2.89 -17.61
C THR A 117 3.67 1.82 -18.41
N SER A 118 4.95 2.03 -18.68
CA SER A 118 5.80 1.00 -19.30
C SER A 118 6.15 -0.16 -18.34
N TRP A 119 6.04 0.05 -17.03
CA TRP A 119 6.36 -0.95 -15.99
C TRP A 119 5.16 -1.79 -15.57
N ALA A 120 3.98 -1.17 -15.44
CA ALA A 120 2.77 -1.86 -15.04
C ALA A 120 1.51 -1.21 -15.64
N GLU A 121 0.45 -1.99 -15.71
CA GLU A 121 -0.91 -1.51 -15.91
C GLU A 121 -1.46 -1.05 -14.55
N PHE A 122 -1.50 0.27 -14.33
CA PHE A 122 -2.01 0.86 -13.09
C PHE A 122 -3.52 1.11 -13.16
N THR A 123 -4.23 0.74 -12.10
CA THR A 123 -5.63 1.09 -11.88
C THR A 123 -5.73 1.88 -10.59
N LEU A 124 -6.29 3.09 -10.66
CA LEU A 124 -6.42 3.97 -9.49
C LEU A 124 -7.85 4.05 -8.97
N SER A 125 -7.98 4.15 -7.65
CA SER A 125 -9.25 4.28 -6.93
C SER A 125 -9.18 5.34 -5.84
N ARG A 126 -10.18 6.23 -5.80
CA ARG A 126 -10.37 7.27 -4.76
C ARG A 126 -11.23 6.81 -3.57
N TYR A 127 -11.58 5.54 -3.51
CA TYR A 127 -12.33 4.98 -2.37
C TYR A 127 -11.41 4.85 -1.15
N ALA A 128 -11.97 4.95 0.06
CA ALA A 128 -11.32 4.36 1.23
C ALA A 128 -11.59 2.85 1.24
N VAL A 129 -10.59 2.03 1.59
CA VAL A 129 -10.84 0.60 1.81
C VAL A 129 -11.44 0.40 3.20
N THR A 130 -12.66 -0.10 3.27
CA THR A 130 -13.47 -0.19 4.50
C THR A 130 -14.05 -1.59 4.69
N LYS A 131 -14.70 -1.80 5.84
CA LYS A 131 -15.32 -3.09 6.23
C LYS A 131 -16.54 -3.44 5.40
N LYS A 132 -17.27 -2.44 4.90
CA LYS A 132 -18.47 -2.62 4.09
C LYS A 132 -18.48 -1.67 2.90
N ASP A 133 -19.18 -2.10 1.85
CA ASP A 133 -19.39 -1.30 0.65
C ASP A 133 -20.37 -0.15 0.90
N GLY A 134 -20.09 1.00 0.29
CA GLY A 134 -20.99 2.16 0.27
C GLY A 134 -21.09 2.89 1.61
N GLU A 135 -20.20 2.59 2.57
CA GLU A 135 -20.11 3.36 3.81
C GLU A 135 -19.54 4.74 3.50
N VAL A 136 -20.21 5.80 3.96
CA VAL A 136 -19.63 7.14 3.92
C VAL A 136 -18.80 7.30 5.18
N VAL A 137 -17.49 7.42 5.02
CA VAL A 137 -16.53 7.49 6.12
C VAL A 137 -15.81 8.84 6.13
N GLU A 138 -15.36 9.26 7.31
CA GLU A 138 -14.60 10.49 7.49
C GLU A 138 -13.14 10.13 7.79
N LEU A 139 -12.25 10.56 6.91
CA LEU A 139 -10.81 10.52 7.12
C LEU A 139 -10.37 11.77 7.88
N VAL A 140 -9.45 11.60 8.81
CA VAL A 140 -8.81 12.68 9.55
C VAL A 140 -7.33 12.72 9.24
N ASP A 141 -6.74 13.91 9.17
CA ASP A 141 -5.30 14.04 9.09
C ASP A 141 -4.63 13.89 10.46
N ASN A 142 -3.31 13.69 10.45
CA ASN A 142 -2.50 13.61 11.68
C ASN A 142 -1.95 14.98 12.11
N GLY A 143 -2.67 16.07 11.84
CA GLY A 143 -2.21 17.44 12.12
C GLY A 143 -0.97 17.84 11.31
N ASN A 144 -0.79 17.22 10.15
CA ASN A 144 0.37 17.34 9.27
C ASN A 144 -0.01 17.95 7.92
N GLN A 145 -0.92 18.93 7.94
CA GLN A 145 -1.41 19.64 6.75
C GLN A 145 -2.04 18.69 5.73
N ASN A 146 -2.80 17.70 6.20
CA ASN A 146 -3.41 16.67 5.35
C ASN A 146 -2.40 15.85 4.52
N CYS A 147 -1.16 15.73 4.99
CA CYS A 147 -0.14 14.89 4.36
C CYS A 147 -0.50 13.42 4.49
N ASN A 148 -0.69 12.97 5.74
CA ASN A 148 -1.12 11.61 6.06
C ASN A 148 -2.32 11.65 6.99
N GLY A 149 -3.11 10.59 6.96
CA GLY A 149 -4.35 10.51 7.71
C GLY A 149 -5.10 9.22 7.46
N GLY A 150 -6.03 8.92 8.34
CA GLY A 150 -6.73 7.65 8.35
C GLY A 150 -8.13 7.73 8.95
N LEU A 151 -8.72 6.57 9.11
CA LEU A 151 -10.04 6.41 9.74
C LEU A 151 -9.88 6.25 11.24
N ILE A 152 -10.70 6.97 12.01
CA ILE A 152 -10.87 6.67 13.44
C ILE A 152 -11.97 5.62 13.55
N ASP A 153 -11.59 4.36 13.72
CA ASP A 153 -12.57 3.27 13.86
C ASP A 153 -13.07 3.13 15.30
N PRO A 154 -14.36 2.88 15.53
CA PRO A 154 -14.88 2.58 16.87
C PRO A 154 -14.31 1.29 17.50
N ASN A 155 -13.68 0.39 16.72
CA ASN A 155 -12.99 -0.79 17.22
C ASN A 155 -11.57 -0.49 17.71
N PHE A 156 -11.05 0.73 17.53
CA PHE A 156 -9.75 1.12 18.09
C PHE A 156 -9.87 1.31 19.61
N SER A 157 -8.76 1.20 20.34
CA SER A 157 -8.75 1.54 21.77
C SER A 157 -9.20 2.99 21.99
N GLU A 158 -9.82 3.28 23.14
CA GLU A 158 -10.20 4.65 23.50
C GLU A 158 -9.01 5.61 23.46
N ALA A 159 -7.81 5.12 23.81
CA ALA A 159 -6.58 5.89 23.77
C ALA A 159 -6.18 6.26 22.35
N LEU A 160 -6.22 5.32 21.40
CA LEU A 160 -5.90 5.59 19.99
C LEU A 160 -6.92 6.54 19.37
N GLN A 161 -8.22 6.32 19.63
CA GLN A 161 -9.28 7.23 19.18
C GLN A 161 -9.05 8.65 19.69
N ALA A 162 -8.80 8.82 21.00
CA ALA A 162 -8.55 10.13 21.60
C ALA A 162 -7.30 10.80 21.02
N GLN A 163 -6.22 10.04 20.79
CA GLN A 163 -4.98 10.55 20.21
C GLN A 163 -5.20 11.05 18.78
N MET A 164 -5.80 10.23 17.91
CA MET A 164 -6.09 10.63 16.52
C MET A 164 -7.05 11.82 16.47
N GLN A 165 -8.09 11.85 17.33
CA GLN A 165 -8.99 13.00 17.43
C GLN A 165 -8.27 14.28 17.87
N GLY A 166 -7.27 14.17 18.75
CA GLY A 166 -6.46 15.30 19.21
C GLY A 166 -5.51 15.85 18.15
N LEU A 167 -5.11 15.03 17.17
CA LEU A 167 -4.28 15.45 16.04
C LEU A 167 -5.09 16.00 14.87
N ALA A 168 -6.34 15.53 14.69
CA ALA A 168 -7.21 15.86 13.57
C ALA A 168 -7.46 17.37 13.40
N GLN A 169 -6.95 17.95 12.32
CA GLN A 169 -7.15 19.34 11.91
C GLN A 169 -8.01 19.45 10.65
N VAL A 170 -7.88 18.48 9.75
CA VAL A 170 -8.63 18.36 8.50
C VAL A 170 -9.48 17.10 8.54
N ARG A 171 -10.69 17.20 7.99
CA ARG A 171 -11.65 16.09 7.88
C ARG A 171 -12.17 16.01 6.47
N THR A 172 -12.09 14.84 5.87
CA THR A 172 -12.54 14.62 4.49
C THR A 172 -13.47 13.42 4.43
N THR A 173 -14.67 13.65 3.90
CA THR A 173 -15.64 12.59 3.69
C THR A 173 -15.40 11.89 2.35
N VAL A 174 -15.33 10.56 2.38
CA VAL A 174 -15.13 9.71 1.21
C VAL A 174 -16.07 8.50 1.25
N GLU A 175 -16.30 7.90 0.09
CA GLU A 175 -17.01 6.64 0.00
C GLU A 175 -16.04 5.49 0.29
N GLY A 176 -16.50 4.54 1.09
CA GLY A 176 -15.81 3.32 1.47
C GLY A 176 -16.23 2.15 0.58
N ILE A 177 -15.27 1.27 0.29
CA ILE A 177 -15.50 0.03 -0.43
C ILE A 177 -14.68 -1.09 0.20
N ARG A 178 -15.21 -2.32 0.20
CA ARG A 178 -14.38 -3.48 0.55
C ARG A 178 -13.38 -3.77 -0.56
N LEU A 179 -12.18 -4.21 -0.18
CA LEU A 179 -11.13 -4.54 -1.13
C LEU A 179 -11.53 -5.67 -2.08
N ASP A 180 -12.24 -6.69 -1.57
CA ASP A 180 -12.73 -7.81 -2.37
C ASP A 180 -13.74 -7.37 -3.44
N THR A 181 -14.66 -6.48 -3.09
CA THR A 181 -15.61 -5.89 -4.03
C THR A 181 -14.88 -5.08 -5.09
N LEU A 182 -13.91 -4.24 -4.70
CA LEU A 182 -13.15 -3.42 -5.65
C LEU A 182 -12.35 -4.31 -6.63
N LEU A 183 -11.67 -5.34 -6.13
CA LEU A 183 -10.90 -6.27 -6.95
C LEU A 183 -11.78 -7.05 -7.93
N LYS A 184 -12.90 -7.62 -7.46
CA LYS A 184 -13.84 -8.39 -8.31
C LYS A 184 -14.56 -7.53 -9.36
N ARG A 185 -14.74 -6.23 -9.10
CA ARG A 185 -15.28 -5.28 -10.11
C ARG A 185 -14.24 -4.88 -11.15
N THR A 186 -12.96 -5.02 -10.83
CA THR A 186 -11.85 -4.50 -11.63
C THR A 186 -11.20 -5.56 -12.50
N TYR A 187 -11.01 -6.76 -11.95
CA TYR A 187 -10.24 -7.82 -12.58
C TYR A 187 -11.08 -9.08 -12.77
N SER A 188 -10.76 -9.82 -13.83
CA SER A 188 -11.33 -11.15 -14.05
C SER A 188 -10.81 -12.17 -13.04
N ASP A 189 -11.52 -13.28 -12.84
CA ASP A 189 -11.08 -14.37 -11.96
C ASP A 189 -9.68 -14.90 -12.33
N ALA A 190 -9.36 -14.92 -13.63
CA ALA A 190 -8.05 -15.34 -14.13
C ALA A 190 -6.93 -14.38 -13.71
N GLU A 191 -7.21 -13.09 -13.62
CA GLU A 191 -6.27 -12.07 -13.15
C GLU A 191 -6.16 -12.07 -11.63
N LEU A 192 -7.28 -12.22 -10.92
CA LEU A 192 -7.31 -12.38 -9.45
C LEU A 192 -6.50 -13.59 -9.00
N ALA A 193 -6.55 -14.70 -9.75
CA ALA A 193 -5.72 -15.88 -9.51
C ALA A 193 -4.21 -15.64 -9.60
N THR A 194 -3.78 -14.48 -10.14
CA THR A 194 -2.37 -14.07 -10.17
C THR A 194 -1.97 -13.17 -9.01
N LEU A 195 -2.90 -12.77 -8.13
CA LEU A 195 -2.62 -11.86 -7.00
C LEU A 195 -1.47 -12.40 -6.15
N SER A 196 -0.32 -11.72 -6.17
CA SER A 196 0.88 -12.19 -5.47
C SER A 196 1.28 -11.35 -4.27
N PHE A 197 0.86 -10.08 -4.25
CA PHE A 197 1.33 -9.09 -3.28
C PHE A 197 0.25 -8.07 -2.96
N VAL A 198 0.09 -7.75 -1.68
CA VAL A 198 -0.83 -6.74 -1.17
C VAL A 198 -0.11 -5.91 -0.12
N LYS A 199 -0.06 -4.59 -0.30
CA LYS A 199 0.41 -3.66 0.73
C LYS A 199 -0.78 -2.92 1.33
N THR A 200 -0.77 -2.74 2.65
CA THR A 200 -1.69 -1.85 3.36
C THR A 200 -0.88 -0.93 4.27
N ASP A 201 -1.23 0.35 4.24
CA ASP A 201 -0.72 1.37 5.15
C ASP A 201 -1.84 2.39 5.31
N CYS A 202 -2.64 2.21 6.35
CA CYS A 202 -3.88 2.94 6.56
C CYS A 202 -3.97 3.46 7.98
N GLU A 203 -2.84 3.84 8.56
CA GLU A 203 -2.73 4.51 9.84
C GLU A 203 -3.41 3.68 10.95
N GLY A 204 -3.11 2.38 10.93
CA GLY A 204 -3.63 1.38 11.87
C GLY A 204 -5.02 0.83 11.57
N TYR A 205 -5.70 1.28 10.51
CA TYR A 205 -6.93 0.66 9.99
C TYR A 205 -6.67 -0.68 9.28
N ASP A 206 -5.40 -0.98 9.02
CA ASP A 206 -4.89 -2.20 8.39
C ASP A 206 -5.52 -3.48 8.94
N LYS A 207 -5.62 -3.60 10.27
CA LYS A 207 -6.24 -4.74 10.94
C LYS A 207 -7.70 -4.96 10.54
N GLU A 208 -8.46 -3.88 10.33
CA GLU A 208 -9.84 -3.96 9.86
C GLU A 208 -9.92 -4.34 8.38
N ILE A 209 -8.97 -3.87 7.56
CA ILE A 209 -8.84 -4.27 6.14
C ILE A 209 -8.52 -5.75 6.02
N LEU A 210 -7.56 -6.25 6.81
CA LEU A 210 -7.19 -7.66 6.89
C LEU A 210 -8.40 -8.52 7.24
N ARG A 211 -9.16 -8.14 8.29
CA ARG A 211 -10.39 -8.84 8.71
C ARG A 211 -11.45 -8.84 7.62
N ALA A 212 -11.72 -7.69 7.01
CA ALA A 212 -12.74 -7.54 5.98
C ALA A 212 -12.38 -8.30 4.70
N SER A 213 -11.09 -8.43 4.40
CA SER A 213 -10.54 -9.06 3.19
C SER A 213 -10.13 -10.52 3.39
N LYS A 214 -10.47 -11.12 4.54
CA LYS A 214 -10.03 -12.47 4.94
C LYS A 214 -10.22 -13.53 3.86
N ASP A 215 -11.41 -13.62 3.27
CA ASP A 215 -11.72 -14.66 2.29
C ASP A 215 -10.78 -14.57 1.07
N LEU A 216 -10.55 -13.34 0.58
CA LEU A 216 -9.64 -13.09 -0.54
C LEU A 216 -8.19 -13.39 -0.19
N ILE A 217 -7.73 -12.96 0.99
CA ILE A 217 -6.36 -13.19 1.45
C ILE A 217 -6.09 -14.70 1.64
N VAL A 218 -7.02 -15.44 2.24
CA VAL A 218 -6.89 -16.88 2.48
C VAL A 218 -6.99 -17.69 1.18
N GLU A 219 -7.80 -17.22 0.21
CA GLU A 219 -7.93 -17.85 -1.10
C GLU A 219 -6.64 -17.74 -1.92
N TYR A 220 -6.13 -16.52 -2.13
CA TYR A 220 -5.00 -16.28 -3.04
C TYR A 220 -3.62 -16.33 -2.37
N LYS A 221 -3.58 -16.16 -1.04
CA LYS A 221 -2.36 -16.19 -0.22
C LYS A 221 -1.23 -15.27 -0.75
N PRO A 222 -1.52 -13.99 -1.06
CA PRO A 222 -0.45 -13.06 -1.43
C PRO A 222 0.54 -12.90 -0.27
N PHE A 223 1.75 -12.44 -0.56
CA PHE A 223 2.57 -11.86 0.50
C PHE A 223 1.89 -10.54 0.88
N LEU A 224 1.79 -10.27 2.18
CA LEU A 224 1.23 -9.00 2.66
C LEU A 224 2.35 -8.17 3.26
N PHE A 225 2.37 -6.88 2.96
CA PHE A 225 3.25 -5.91 3.59
C PHE A 225 2.36 -4.89 4.30
N VAL A 226 2.34 -4.94 5.63
CA VAL A 226 1.31 -4.30 6.45
C VAL A 226 1.96 -3.34 7.42
N GLU A 227 1.45 -2.11 7.49
CA GLU A 227 1.89 -1.13 8.46
C GLU A 227 1.63 -1.63 9.89
N TRP A 228 2.67 -1.58 10.72
CA TRP A 228 2.54 -1.71 12.16
C TRP A 228 2.51 -0.32 12.80
N TYR A 229 1.32 0.28 12.75
CA TYR A 229 1.12 1.70 12.97
C TYR A 229 1.92 2.30 14.13
N ASP A 230 2.71 3.32 13.79
CA ASP A 230 3.63 3.96 14.73
C ASP A 230 2.91 4.62 15.90
N LEU A 231 1.70 5.13 15.68
CA LEU A 231 0.94 5.85 16.69
C LEU A 231 0.11 4.98 17.63
N PHE A 232 0.13 3.64 17.50
CA PHE A 232 -0.51 2.75 18.48
C PHE A 232 -0.03 3.04 19.92
N PRO A 233 -0.90 3.55 20.81
CA PRO A 233 -0.49 4.01 22.14
C PRO A 233 -0.46 2.89 23.19
N THR A 234 -1.13 1.77 22.95
CA THR A 234 -1.28 0.70 23.95
C THR A 234 -0.95 -0.69 23.40
N MET A 235 -0.68 -1.61 24.33
CA MET A 235 -0.52 -3.04 23.99
C MET A 235 -1.79 -3.64 23.40
N GLU A 236 -2.97 -3.13 23.76
CA GLU A 236 -4.24 -3.54 23.18
C GLU A 236 -4.25 -3.29 21.67
N ASP A 237 -3.82 -2.11 21.22
CA ASP A 237 -3.78 -1.77 19.79
C ASP A 237 -2.78 -2.65 19.03
N HIS A 238 -1.62 -2.93 19.62
CA HIS A 238 -0.64 -3.83 19.02
C HIS A 238 -1.18 -5.26 18.92
N ASN A 239 -1.71 -5.80 20.02
CA ASN A 239 -2.28 -7.15 20.05
C ASN A 239 -3.44 -7.29 19.07
N ASP A 240 -4.28 -6.26 18.91
CA ASP A 240 -5.40 -6.31 17.98
C ASP A 240 -4.95 -6.50 16.51
N LEU A 241 -3.83 -5.88 16.12
CA LEU A 241 -3.21 -6.15 14.81
C LEU A 241 -2.70 -7.59 14.72
N PHE A 242 -1.97 -8.09 15.72
CA PHE A 242 -1.44 -9.46 15.71
C PHE A 242 -2.55 -10.52 15.74
N ASP A 243 -3.66 -10.26 16.44
CA ASP A 243 -4.84 -11.13 16.45
C ASP A 243 -5.49 -11.18 15.06
N ALA A 244 -5.63 -10.02 14.38
CA ALA A 244 -6.10 -9.98 13.00
C ALA A 244 -5.21 -10.80 12.06
N ILE A 245 -3.88 -10.74 12.22
CA ILE A 245 -2.91 -11.52 11.45
C ILE A 245 -3.05 -13.02 11.75
N SER A 246 -3.15 -13.38 13.03
CA SER A 246 -3.30 -14.77 13.48
C SER A 246 -4.58 -15.41 12.96
N ASP A 247 -5.69 -14.66 12.95
CA ASP A 247 -6.99 -15.09 12.45
C ASP A 247 -7.01 -15.39 10.94
N LEU A 248 -6.07 -14.82 10.18
CA LEU A 248 -5.84 -15.15 8.77
C LEU A 248 -5.02 -16.43 8.59
N GLY A 249 -4.30 -16.88 9.63
CA GLY A 249 -3.36 -17.99 9.58
C GLY A 249 -2.02 -17.62 8.93
N PHE A 250 -1.61 -16.35 9.01
CA PHE A 250 -0.34 -15.86 8.48
C PHE A 250 0.67 -15.64 9.61
N GLU A 251 1.95 -15.72 9.26
CA GLU A 251 3.07 -15.45 10.16
C GLU A 251 3.58 -14.01 9.95
N PRO A 252 3.60 -13.16 10.99
CA PRO A 252 4.23 -11.85 10.91
C PRO A 252 5.74 -11.96 11.03
N LEU A 253 6.46 -11.38 10.07
CA LEU A 253 7.91 -11.36 10.03
C LEU A 253 8.44 -9.94 9.98
N ASN A 254 9.65 -9.78 10.50
CA ASN A 254 10.45 -8.59 10.23
C ASN A 254 10.84 -8.61 8.74
N PRO A 255 10.48 -7.61 7.95
CA PRO A 255 10.73 -7.62 6.50
C PRO A 255 12.22 -7.57 6.14
N GLU A 256 13.09 -7.09 7.04
CA GLU A 256 14.54 -7.01 6.82
C GLU A 256 15.29 -8.30 7.17
N THR A 257 14.86 -8.99 8.22
CA THR A 257 15.57 -10.15 8.78
C THR A 257 14.87 -11.48 8.55
N LEU A 258 13.61 -11.42 8.10
CA LEU A 258 12.70 -12.55 7.89
C LEU A 258 12.47 -13.41 9.15
N GLN A 259 12.90 -12.92 10.32
CA GLN A 259 12.64 -13.54 11.61
C GLN A 259 11.21 -13.25 12.05
N PRO A 260 10.59 -14.15 12.85
CA PRO A 260 9.30 -13.89 13.46
C PRO A 260 9.26 -12.54 14.17
N ALA A 261 8.26 -11.73 13.86
CA ALA A 261 8.01 -10.45 14.49
C ALA A 261 6.91 -10.56 15.54
N SER A 262 7.13 -9.87 16.65
CA SER A 262 6.28 -9.79 17.82
C SER A 262 6.63 -8.52 18.58
N TYR A 263 5.80 -8.12 19.55
CA TYR A 263 6.15 -6.98 20.41
C TYR A 263 7.45 -7.24 21.19
N GLU A 264 7.69 -8.48 21.63
CA GLU A 264 8.86 -8.89 22.41
C GLU A 264 10.17 -8.81 21.61
N THR A 265 10.10 -9.01 20.30
CA THR A 265 11.26 -8.87 19.39
C THR A 265 11.56 -7.42 19.00
N GLY A 266 10.71 -6.47 19.44
CA GLY A 266 10.82 -5.05 19.15
C GLY A 266 9.84 -4.59 18.07
N LYS A 267 9.25 -3.41 18.29
CA LYS A 267 8.35 -2.76 17.33
C LYS A 267 9.08 -2.44 16.02
N LEU A 268 8.39 -2.68 14.93
CA LEU A 268 8.81 -2.34 13.55
C LEU A 268 7.82 -1.33 12.97
N THR A 269 8.19 -0.70 11.86
CA THR A 269 7.26 0.14 11.08
C THR A 269 6.31 -0.71 10.25
N ASP A 270 6.81 -1.85 9.75
CA ASP A 270 6.09 -2.71 8.82
C ASP A 270 6.32 -4.19 9.14
N LEU A 271 5.35 -5.01 8.75
CA LEU A 271 5.37 -6.45 8.87
C LEU A 271 5.24 -7.10 7.49
N LEU A 272 6.10 -8.07 7.22
CA LEU A 272 5.88 -9.01 6.11
C LEU A 272 5.06 -10.18 6.63
N LEU A 273 3.84 -10.36 6.13
CA LEU A 273 2.99 -11.50 6.49
C LEU A 273 3.10 -12.60 5.45
N VAL A 274 3.38 -13.81 5.92
CA VAL A 274 3.61 -14.98 5.07
C VAL A 274 2.68 -16.11 5.48
N HIS A 275 1.89 -16.61 4.53
CA HIS A 275 1.13 -17.83 4.77
C HIS A 275 2.11 -19.02 4.93
N PRO A 276 1.94 -19.93 5.90
CA PRO A 276 2.89 -21.03 6.15
C PRO A 276 3.24 -21.88 4.91
N SER A 277 2.29 -22.07 3.99
CA SER A 277 2.55 -22.80 2.74
C SER A 277 3.53 -22.11 1.79
N ARG A 278 3.76 -20.81 1.96
CA ARG A 278 4.68 -19.98 1.16
C ARG A 278 6.03 -19.76 1.84
N ARG A 279 6.20 -20.22 3.09
CA ARG A 279 7.47 -20.15 3.82
C ARG A 279 8.67 -20.68 3.01
N PRO A 280 8.56 -21.79 2.24
CA PRO A 280 9.68 -22.26 1.43
C PRO A 280 10.13 -21.30 0.33
N GLU A 281 9.26 -20.38 -0.13
CA GLU A 281 9.58 -19.40 -1.18
C GLU A 281 10.54 -18.30 -0.70
N ILE A 282 10.68 -18.14 0.62
CA ILE A 282 11.53 -17.11 1.24
C ILE A 282 12.70 -17.70 2.03
N ALA A 283 12.92 -19.01 1.94
CA ALA A 283 13.92 -19.69 2.76
C ALA A 283 15.37 -19.38 2.36
N ASP A 284 15.58 -18.86 1.15
CA ASP A 284 16.88 -18.53 0.56
C ASP A 284 17.12 -17.02 0.40
N LEU A 285 16.20 -16.19 0.92
CA LEU A 285 16.36 -14.75 1.04
C LEU A 285 17.22 -14.41 2.27
#